data_AF-M1LZ51-F1
#
_entry.id   AF-M1LZ51-F1
#
_cell.length_a   1.000
_cell.length_b   1.000
_cell.length_c   1.000
_cell.angle_alpha   90.00
_cell.angle_beta   90.00
_cell.angle_gamma   90.00
#
_symmetry.space_group_name_H-M   'P 1'
#
loop_
_entity.id
_entity.type
_entity.pdbx_description
1 polymer ?
#
loop_
_entity_poly.entity_id
_entity_poly.type
_entity_poly.pdbx_seq_one_letter_code
_entity_poly.pdbx_strand_id
1 'polypeptide(L)'
;MFRRTKKIASLLLASASVVSLMPTAAFAADVKKVDSQDGTVYNAVAYKDGKVYIDAEINDKDEASYYLVGGKYNELSDIDAGSDTATYGTKYVNLSDGDNFVDLTNGKVTDESIDENTRDDAATNLKKKVKADTDGRYLKDGNKYAADYVQTIDETNDIPNAKFGESWYYVKLANKDATNGFAAQSSNGVATLNVFTDDNGNYIDADYNLGKIKVTTTTASVVKSEYIENTNDTYDTASSKDSLSATVAQDKVIGQDKDYIYRIVTVTVKNTDNHSTIYEIGGKSISDSNVYRPVTNGYEFTAVQKISKAQNSDEIGGAKYAKTVTTYIICDEDGKKASDDFASYTNFAIANGKVTGYTISGSKVKIQTAELKSDNGLYYTDLNDSSDEDIEDSSNCVEVDANGNVWRLDSGNIYQWDNDSDWNKVYKVDGSFNKMSVYDADNIVAWNEDDEVYAVIGGKTDTKDADTTTSAAVTTTTATGWAKAADGTWHYVKADGTNATDWLQDGANWYYLNTAGVMQTSWVSDNGNWYYLNASGVMQTGWVNDNGTWYYLNASGAMLSNTTVDGYVLGANGAWIN
;
A
#
# COMPACT_ATOMS: atom_id res chain seq x y z
N MET A 1 47.18 -24.92 19.42
CA MET A 1 46.47 -24.04 18.48
C MET A 1 47.48 -23.04 17.92
N PHE A 2 47.78 -23.12 16.63
CA PHE A 2 48.82 -22.29 16.00
C PHE A 2 48.35 -20.83 15.93
N ARG A 3 49.08 -19.94 16.62
CA ARG A 3 48.93 -18.49 16.49
C ARG A 3 49.37 -18.08 15.09
N ARG A 4 48.45 -17.55 14.27
CA ARG A 4 48.81 -16.85 13.03
C ARG A 4 49.16 -15.40 13.34
N THR A 5 50.26 -14.98 12.74
CA THR A 5 50.97 -13.71 12.87
C THR A 5 50.17 -12.55 12.28
N LYS A 6 50.07 -11.45 13.04
CA LYS A 6 49.56 -10.15 12.55
C LYS A 6 50.40 -9.69 11.36
N LYS A 7 49.75 -9.38 10.23
CA LYS A 7 50.34 -8.60 9.15
C LYS A 7 49.79 -7.18 9.16
N ILE A 8 50.72 -6.30 8.84
CA ILE A 8 50.69 -4.84 8.80
C ILE A 8 49.51 -4.30 8.00
N ALA A 9 48.95 -3.20 8.52
CA ALA A 9 47.97 -2.29 7.96
C ALA A 9 47.93 -2.24 6.42
N SER A 10 46.79 -2.65 5.88
CA SER A 10 46.25 -2.14 4.62
C SER A 10 44.99 -1.36 5.00
N LEU A 11 44.94 -0.07 4.67
CA LEU A 11 43.73 0.73 4.71
C LEU A 11 42.84 0.22 3.58
N LEU A 12 42.17 -0.91 3.79
CA LEU A 12 41.20 -1.44 2.83
C LEU A 12 39.95 -0.58 2.98
N LEU A 13 39.61 0.22 1.96
CA LEU A 13 38.20 0.60 1.81
C LEU A 13 37.45 -0.72 1.64
N ALA A 14 36.65 -1.10 2.64
CA ALA A 14 35.57 -2.02 2.39
C ALA A 14 34.59 -1.31 1.45
N SER A 15 34.81 -1.47 0.16
CA SER A 15 33.84 -1.05 -0.84
C SER A 15 32.66 -1.98 -0.70
N ALA A 16 31.53 -1.47 -0.20
CA ALA A 16 30.28 -2.15 -0.39
C ALA A 16 30.11 -2.45 -1.88
N SER A 17 29.79 -3.69 -2.22
CA SER A 17 29.42 -4.14 -3.56
C SER A 17 28.07 -3.55 -3.95
N VAL A 18 28.01 -2.23 -4.09
CA VAL A 18 26.80 -1.54 -4.55
C VAL A 18 26.76 -1.63 -6.06
N VAL A 19 25.84 -2.48 -6.54
CA VAL A 19 25.71 -2.71 -7.98
C VAL A 19 24.95 -1.56 -8.63
N SER A 20 25.68 -0.71 -9.37
CA SER A 20 25.12 0.39 -10.18
C SER A 20 24.10 -0.11 -11.21
N LEU A 21 22.96 0.57 -11.30
CA LEU A 21 21.89 0.27 -12.26
C LEU A 21 22.23 0.76 -13.67
N MET A 22 22.17 -0.15 -14.65
CA MET A 22 22.01 0.19 -16.08
C MET A 22 20.70 -0.45 -16.58
N PRO A 23 19.86 0.27 -17.35
CA PRO A 23 18.64 -0.33 -17.89
C PRO A 23 19.00 -1.30 -19.00
N THR A 24 18.69 -2.59 -18.84
CA THR A 24 18.81 -3.57 -19.93
C THR A 24 17.43 -4.09 -20.31
N ALA A 25 17.06 -3.76 -21.54
CA ALA A 25 15.87 -4.29 -22.20
C ALA A 25 16.05 -5.78 -22.52
N ALA A 26 15.05 -6.57 -22.15
CA ALA A 26 14.57 -7.79 -22.80
C ALA A 26 15.60 -8.61 -23.61
N PHE A 27 16.42 -9.38 -22.92
CA PHE A 27 16.89 -10.71 -23.33
C PHE A 27 16.87 -11.57 -22.06
N ALA A 28 16.57 -12.87 -22.16
CA ALA A 28 16.49 -13.80 -21.01
C ALA A 28 17.59 -13.50 -19.99
N ALA A 29 17.26 -12.75 -18.93
CA ALA A 29 18.25 -11.91 -18.28
C ALA A 29 19.02 -12.73 -17.26
N ASP A 30 20.36 -12.70 -17.36
CA ASP A 30 21.23 -13.08 -16.26
C ASP A 30 20.77 -12.31 -15.02
N VAL A 31 20.20 -13.02 -14.05
CA VAL A 31 19.72 -12.45 -12.79
C VAL A 31 20.88 -11.69 -12.15
N LYS A 32 20.64 -10.43 -11.76
CA LYS A 32 21.67 -9.54 -11.23
C LYS A 32 22.29 -10.14 -9.97
N LYS A 33 23.58 -10.47 -10.04
CA LYS A 33 24.34 -10.99 -8.90
C LYS A 33 24.79 -9.83 -8.01
N VAL A 34 24.59 -9.99 -6.71
CA VAL A 34 25.05 -9.07 -5.67
C VAL A 34 26.12 -9.81 -4.86
N ASP A 35 27.28 -9.18 -4.71
CA ASP A 35 28.36 -9.76 -3.89
C ASP A 35 28.09 -9.49 -2.41
N SER A 36 28.43 -10.43 -1.54
CA SER A 36 28.40 -10.28 -0.09
C SER A 36 29.62 -9.53 0.44
N GLN A 37 29.48 -9.01 1.65
CA GLN A 37 30.49 -8.35 2.45
C GLN A 37 30.63 -9.05 3.79
N ASP A 38 31.85 -9.12 4.30
CA ASP A 38 32.13 -9.62 5.64
C ASP A 38 31.63 -8.62 6.69
N GLY A 39 30.88 -9.10 7.67
CA GLY A 39 30.37 -8.32 8.81
C GLY A 39 29.13 -8.95 9.43
N THR A 40 29.01 -8.84 10.75
CA THR A 40 27.87 -9.37 11.50
C THR A 40 26.79 -8.31 11.58
N VAL A 41 25.69 -8.50 10.84
CA VAL A 41 24.53 -7.61 10.91
C VAL A 41 23.50 -8.22 11.87
N TYR A 42 23.16 -7.48 12.91
CA TYR A 42 22.16 -7.87 13.90
C TYR A 42 20.77 -7.42 13.44
N ASN A 43 20.66 -6.18 12.96
CA ASN A 43 19.42 -5.62 12.45
C ASN A 43 19.67 -4.58 11.33
N ALA A 44 18.74 -4.44 10.40
CA ALA A 44 18.81 -3.43 9.36
C ALA A 44 17.43 -3.00 8.87
N VAL A 45 17.30 -1.70 8.55
CA VAL A 45 16.11 -1.13 7.94
C VAL A 45 16.50 -0.36 6.68
N ALA A 46 16.10 -0.89 5.52
CA ALA A 46 16.28 -0.22 4.25
C ALA A 46 15.33 1.00 4.10
N TYR A 47 15.83 2.04 3.45
CA TYR A 47 15.09 3.26 3.13
C TYR A 47 15.44 3.75 1.72
N LYS A 48 14.60 4.62 1.16
CA LYS A 48 14.83 5.23 -0.17
C LYS A 48 16.19 5.90 -0.29
N ASP A 49 16.61 6.09 -1.54
CA ASP A 49 17.83 6.79 -1.94
C ASP A 49 19.12 6.11 -1.43
N GLY A 50 19.08 4.80 -1.20
CA GLY A 50 20.19 4.00 -0.71
C GLY A 50 20.55 4.23 0.75
N LYS A 51 19.59 4.71 1.54
CA LYS A 51 19.77 4.98 2.95
C LYS A 51 19.38 3.78 3.76
N VAL A 52 20.16 3.49 4.81
CA VAL A 52 19.92 2.31 5.63
C VAL A 52 20.26 2.65 7.08
N TYR A 53 19.39 2.25 8.01
CA TYR A 53 19.80 2.03 9.40
C TYR A 53 20.34 0.61 9.51
N ILE A 54 21.52 0.45 10.11
CA ILE A 54 22.16 -0.86 10.24
C ILE A 54 22.84 -0.97 11.61
N ASP A 55 22.52 -2.02 12.33
CA ASP A 55 23.12 -2.38 13.61
C ASP A 55 24.03 -3.58 13.41
N ALA A 56 25.34 -3.39 13.54
CA ALA A 56 26.31 -4.35 13.04
C ALA A 56 27.74 -4.20 13.60
N GLU A 57 28.51 -5.28 13.47
CA GLU A 57 29.97 -5.28 13.50
C GLU A 57 30.50 -5.26 12.05
N ILE A 58 30.96 -4.09 11.59
CA ILE A 58 31.44 -3.90 10.22
C ILE A 58 32.86 -3.32 10.21
N ASN A 59 33.66 -3.73 9.24
CA ASN A 59 35.01 -3.21 8.99
C ASN A 59 35.98 -3.38 10.18
N ASP A 60 35.96 -4.54 10.84
CA ASP A 60 36.76 -4.85 12.03
C ASP A 60 36.55 -3.86 13.20
N LYS A 61 35.39 -3.20 13.25
CA LYS A 61 35.00 -2.34 14.36
C LYS A 61 34.12 -3.10 15.36
N ASP A 62 34.15 -2.62 16.60
CA ASP A 62 33.21 -3.07 17.63
C ASP A 62 31.75 -2.79 17.19
N GLU A 63 30.84 -3.55 17.78
CA GLU A 63 29.40 -3.46 17.55
C GLU A 63 28.90 -2.01 17.72
N ALA A 64 28.20 -1.51 16.71
CA ALA A 64 27.56 -0.19 16.76
C ALA A 64 26.41 -0.11 15.76
N SER A 65 25.55 0.90 15.96
CA SER A 65 24.52 1.28 15.01
C SER A 65 25.00 2.39 14.08
N TYR A 66 24.62 2.30 12.80
CA TYR A 66 25.07 3.20 11.75
C TYR A 66 23.89 3.68 10.89
N TYR A 67 24.00 4.92 10.41
CA TYR A 67 23.24 5.44 9.30
C TYR A 67 24.11 5.43 8.03
N LEU A 68 23.80 4.52 7.12
CA LEU A 68 24.42 4.43 5.81
C LEU A 68 23.79 5.43 4.86
N VAL A 69 24.61 6.30 4.28
CA VAL A 69 24.19 7.21 3.20
C VAL A 69 25.34 7.44 2.24
N GLY A 70 25.07 7.33 0.94
CA GLY A 70 26.08 7.51 -0.10
C GLY A 70 27.29 6.56 0.05
N GLY A 71 27.03 5.31 0.46
CA GLY A 71 28.07 4.29 0.66
C GLY A 71 28.93 4.49 1.91
N LYS A 72 28.60 5.43 2.80
CA LYS A 72 29.35 5.69 4.04
C LYS A 72 28.53 5.33 5.27
N TYR A 73 29.10 4.51 6.12
CA TYR A 73 28.56 4.18 7.45
C TYR A 73 28.90 5.30 8.43
N ASN A 74 27.87 6.04 8.87
CA ASN A 74 28.01 7.08 9.88
C ASN A 74 27.51 6.49 11.20
N GLU A 75 28.41 6.28 12.14
CA GLU A 75 28.09 5.78 13.47
C GLU A 75 27.11 6.74 14.17
N LEU A 76 26.04 6.18 14.72
CA LEU A 76 25.03 6.91 15.47
C LEU A 76 25.43 6.89 16.94
N SER A 77 25.54 8.07 17.55
CA SER A 77 25.79 8.18 18.99
C SER A 77 24.49 8.02 19.78
N ASP A 78 24.64 7.74 21.08
CA ASP A 78 23.55 7.78 22.05
C ASP A 78 22.45 6.72 21.83
N ILE A 79 22.79 5.62 21.14
CA ILE A 79 21.94 4.44 21.00
C ILE A 79 22.72 3.18 21.35
N ASP A 80 22.06 2.26 22.05
CA ASP A 80 22.62 0.95 22.38
C ASP A 80 22.42 -0.01 21.20
N ALA A 81 23.51 -0.59 20.73
CA ALA A 81 23.48 -1.66 19.73
C ALA A 81 22.86 -2.94 20.32
N GLY A 82 22.38 -3.82 19.44
CA GLY A 82 21.67 -5.05 19.78
C GLY A 82 20.19 -4.87 20.07
N SER A 83 19.61 -3.73 19.69
CA SER A 83 18.21 -3.40 19.97
C SER A 83 17.26 -3.90 18.87
N ASP A 84 16.08 -4.39 19.28
CA ASP A 84 14.99 -4.66 18.35
C ASP A 84 14.55 -3.37 17.65
N THR A 85 14.13 -3.48 16.39
CA THR A 85 13.71 -2.33 15.60
C THR A 85 12.34 -2.50 14.98
N ALA A 86 11.57 -1.42 14.97
CA ALA A 86 10.32 -1.32 14.21
C ALA A 86 10.31 -0.04 13.35
N THR A 87 9.68 -0.09 12.18
CA THR A 87 9.44 1.12 11.38
C THR A 87 8.29 1.92 11.96
N TYR A 88 8.42 3.24 12.04
CA TYR A 88 7.35 4.13 12.50
C TYR A 88 7.17 5.35 11.60
N GLY A 89 5.90 5.71 11.36
CA GLY A 89 5.52 6.82 10.50
C GLY A 89 6.20 6.73 9.13
N THR A 90 6.52 7.87 8.52
CA THR A 90 7.02 7.91 7.12
C THR A 90 8.54 7.84 6.96
N LYS A 91 9.28 7.80 8.08
CA LYS A 91 10.75 7.99 8.06
C LYS A 91 11.51 7.52 9.29
N TYR A 92 10.86 6.96 10.30
CA TYR A 92 11.53 6.62 11.54
C TYR A 92 11.78 5.12 11.68
N VAL A 93 12.89 4.80 12.34
CA VAL A 93 13.12 3.50 12.98
C VAL A 93 13.02 3.75 14.48
N ASN A 94 12.18 2.98 15.17
CA ASN A 94 12.10 2.91 16.62
C ASN A 94 13.12 1.87 17.11
N LEU A 95 13.97 2.25 18.07
CA LEU A 95 15.00 1.44 18.71
C LEU A 95 14.64 1.29 20.20
N SER A 96 14.76 0.06 20.72
CA SER A 96 14.69 -0.23 22.16
C SER A 96 13.33 0.15 22.80
N ASP A 97 12.28 -0.65 22.54
CA ASP A 97 10.95 -0.55 23.18
C ASP A 97 10.26 0.85 23.16
N GLY A 98 10.68 1.80 22.31
CA GLY A 98 10.07 3.14 22.20
C GLY A 98 10.90 4.30 22.73
N ASP A 99 12.11 4.08 23.24
CA ASP A 99 12.92 5.14 23.86
C ASP A 99 13.67 6.00 22.84
N ASN A 100 14.13 5.45 21.71
CA ASN A 100 14.94 6.17 20.73
C ASN A 100 14.43 6.01 19.30
N PHE A 101 14.41 7.09 18.53
CA PHE A 101 14.02 7.08 17.12
C PHE A 101 15.15 7.60 16.22
N VAL A 102 15.35 6.95 15.08
CA VAL A 102 16.27 7.40 14.02
C VAL A 102 15.49 7.92 12.84
N ASP A 103 15.68 9.20 12.48
CA ASP A 103 15.11 9.79 11.26
C ASP A 103 15.94 9.40 10.03
N LEU A 104 15.45 8.44 9.24
CA LEU A 104 16.13 7.92 8.04
C LEU A 104 16.28 8.96 6.91
N THR A 105 15.69 10.16 7.02
CA THR A 105 15.94 11.22 6.04
C THR A 105 17.30 11.89 6.23
N ASN A 106 17.80 11.91 7.48
CA ASN A 106 18.96 12.72 7.87
C ASN A 106 19.90 12.05 8.89
N GLY A 107 19.56 10.87 9.42
CA GLY A 107 20.37 10.11 10.36
C GLY A 107 20.39 10.67 11.80
N LYS A 108 19.44 11.52 12.18
CA LYS A 108 19.37 12.06 13.55
C LYS A 108 18.64 11.11 14.48
N VAL A 109 19.20 10.93 15.66
CA VAL A 109 18.60 10.23 16.81
C VAL A 109 17.78 11.22 17.64
N THR A 110 16.67 10.75 18.20
CA THR A 110 15.83 11.51 19.15
C THR A 110 15.23 10.60 20.21
N ASP A 111 15.30 11.03 21.46
CA ASP A 111 14.88 10.26 22.66
C ASP A 111 13.44 10.62 23.07
N GLU A 112 12.55 10.78 22.08
CA GLU A 112 11.16 11.15 22.32
C GLU A 112 10.26 9.96 22.00
N SER A 113 9.30 9.62 22.87
CA SER A 113 8.25 8.63 22.61
C SER A 113 7.27 9.14 21.53
N ILE A 114 7.77 9.37 20.31
CA ILE A 114 7.05 10.01 19.19
C ILE A 114 5.77 9.23 18.91
N ASP A 115 5.86 7.90 18.94
CA ASP A 115 4.73 7.02 18.68
C ASP A 115 3.60 7.20 19.71
N GLU A 116 3.91 7.01 20.99
CA GLU A 116 2.95 7.17 22.09
C GLU A 116 2.32 8.57 22.09
N ASN A 117 3.14 9.61 21.97
CA ASN A 117 2.66 11.00 21.92
C ASN A 117 1.72 11.24 20.74
N THR A 118 2.01 10.66 19.57
CA THR A 118 1.17 10.80 18.38
C THR A 118 -0.17 10.07 18.56
N ARG A 119 -0.17 8.86 19.15
CA ARG A 119 -1.42 8.14 19.44
C ARG A 119 -2.27 8.87 20.50
N ASP A 120 -1.65 9.42 21.53
CA ASP A 120 -2.32 10.23 22.56
C ASP A 120 -2.95 11.50 21.99
N ASP A 121 -2.23 12.18 21.09
CA ASP A 121 -2.74 13.34 20.35
C ASP A 121 -3.90 12.95 19.43
N ALA A 122 -3.78 11.84 18.70
CA ALA A 122 -4.84 11.30 17.85
C ALA A 122 -6.10 11.00 18.67
N ALA A 123 -5.96 10.31 19.81
CA ALA A 123 -7.07 9.97 20.72
C ALA A 123 -7.74 11.24 21.26
N THR A 124 -6.94 12.21 21.69
CA THR A 124 -7.42 13.49 22.22
C THR A 124 -8.16 14.30 21.16
N ASN A 125 -7.63 14.35 19.94
CA ASN A 125 -8.21 15.09 18.83
C ASN A 125 -9.48 14.43 18.31
N LEU A 126 -9.48 13.09 18.18
CA LEU A 126 -10.68 12.31 17.85
C LEU A 126 -11.79 12.60 18.87
N LYS A 127 -11.50 12.45 20.17
CA LYS A 127 -12.44 12.72 21.26
C LYS A 127 -13.07 14.10 21.15
N LYS A 128 -12.27 15.15 20.93
CA LYS A 128 -12.79 16.53 20.78
C LYS A 128 -13.79 16.63 19.63
N LYS A 129 -13.46 16.04 18.48
CA LYS A 129 -14.31 16.08 17.27
C LYS A 129 -15.59 15.25 17.45
N VAL A 130 -15.49 14.01 17.93
CA VAL A 130 -16.68 13.16 18.10
C VAL A 130 -17.62 13.66 19.19
N LYS A 131 -17.12 14.36 20.22
CA LYS A 131 -17.96 14.99 21.25
C LYS A 131 -18.73 16.21 20.77
N ALA A 132 -18.10 16.99 19.89
CA ALA A 132 -18.65 18.24 19.40
C ALA A 132 -19.73 18.02 18.32
N ASP A 133 -19.56 17.00 17.49
CA ASP A 133 -20.11 17.02 16.12
C ASP A 133 -20.67 15.66 15.68
N THR A 134 -21.48 15.01 16.52
CA THR A 134 -22.04 13.69 16.20
C THR A 134 -23.47 13.50 16.68
N ASP A 135 -24.26 14.58 16.85
CA ASP A 135 -25.73 14.70 16.93
C ASP A 135 -26.62 13.44 17.16
N GLY A 136 -26.20 12.52 18.03
CA GLY A 136 -26.90 11.26 18.30
C GLY A 136 -26.28 10.01 17.68
N ARG A 137 -25.27 10.08 16.81
CA ARG A 137 -24.61 8.89 16.26
C ARG A 137 -23.92 8.04 17.33
N TYR A 138 -23.11 8.67 18.19
CA TYR A 138 -22.36 7.98 19.24
C TYR A 138 -22.85 8.34 20.64
N LEU A 139 -22.72 7.39 21.56
CA LEU A 139 -22.99 7.64 22.97
C LEU A 139 -21.90 8.55 23.55
N LYS A 140 -22.31 9.51 24.39
CA LYS A 140 -21.38 10.48 25.00
C LYS A 140 -20.67 9.92 26.23
N ASP A 141 -21.42 9.31 27.14
CA ASP A 141 -20.93 8.80 28.42
C ASP A 141 -21.58 7.45 28.78
N GLY A 142 -21.28 6.88 29.95
CA GLY A 142 -21.97 5.70 30.47
C GLY A 142 -21.37 4.34 30.10
N ASN A 143 -20.36 4.26 29.22
CA ASN A 143 -19.55 3.04 29.02
C ASN A 143 -18.18 3.35 28.36
N LYS A 144 -17.25 2.37 28.39
CA LYS A 144 -15.86 2.52 27.90
C LYS A 144 -15.69 2.83 26.41
N TYR A 145 -16.71 2.60 25.58
CA TYR A 145 -16.72 2.94 24.15
C TYR A 145 -17.43 4.26 23.85
N ALA A 146 -17.90 4.98 24.87
CA ALA A 146 -18.54 6.28 24.67
C ALA A 146 -17.48 7.35 24.35
N ALA A 147 -17.88 8.41 23.64
CA ALA A 147 -17.00 9.47 23.18
C ALA A 147 -16.14 10.11 24.29
N ASP A 148 -16.65 10.19 25.53
CA ASP A 148 -15.92 10.74 26.67
C ASP A 148 -14.76 9.84 27.17
N TYR A 149 -14.80 8.55 26.83
CA TYR A 149 -13.82 7.54 27.22
C TYR A 149 -12.82 7.19 26.13
N VAL A 150 -12.90 7.83 24.94
CA VAL A 150 -11.80 7.79 23.96
C VAL A 150 -10.59 8.46 24.61
N GLN A 151 -9.76 7.65 25.26
CA GLN A 151 -8.60 8.10 26.03
C GLN A 151 -7.34 7.34 25.65
N THR A 152 -7.46 6.23 24.92
CA THR A 152 -6.32 5.37 24.59
C THR A 152 -6.50 4.88 23.17
N ILE A 153 -5.57 5.29 22.32
CA ILE A 153 -5.22 4.60 21.08
C ILE A 153 -3.85 3.99 21.41
N ASP A 154 -3.72 2.69 21.22
CA ASP A 154 -2.46 1.96 21.39
C ASP A 154 -2.13 1.18 20.12
N GLU A 155 -1.03 0.44 20.13
CA GLU A 155 -0.58 -0.41 19.01
C GLU A 155 -1.66 -1.38 18.49
N THR A 156 -2.62 -1.79 19.32
CA THR A 156 -3.72 -2.69 18.90
C THR A 156 -4.77 -1.99 18.05
N ASN A 157 -4.74 -0.66 18.02
CA ASN A 157 -5.58 0.17 17.16
C ASN A 157 -4.94 0.46 15.81
N ASP A 158 -3.65 0.18 15.61
CA ASP A 158 -2.95 0.52 14.38
C ASP A 158 -3.56 -0.23 13.19
N ILE A 159 -3.78 0.49 12.08
CA ILE A 159 -4.20 -0.11 10.82
C ILE A 159 -2.96 -0.63 10.10
N PRO A 160 -2.91 -1.92 9.71
CA PRO A 160 -1.80 -2.47 8.95
C PRO A 160 -1.46 -1.61 7.73
N ASN A 161 -0.18 -1.37 7.49
CA ASN A 161 0.29 -0.46 6.45
C ASN A 161 1.52 -1.02 5.75
N ALA A 162 1.73 -0.58 4.51
CA ALA A 162 3.03 -0.70 3.88
C ALA A 162 4.07 0.09 4.70
N LYS A 163 5.34 -0.32 4.61
CA LYS A 163 6.41 0.38 5.32
C LYS A 163 6.39 1.87 4.98
N PHE A 164 6.59 2.69 5.99
CA PHE A 164 6.67 4.14 5.83
C PHE A 164 5.39 4.83 5.31
N GLY A 165 4.24 4.18 5.40
CA GLY A 165 2.95 4.80 5.11
C GLY A 165 2.45 5.72 6.24
N GLU A 166 1.41 6.50 5.93
CA GLU A 166 0.76 7.38 6.92
C GLU A 166 0.02 6.57 7.99
N SER A 167 0.14 6.96 9.26
CA SER A 167 -0.52 6.30 10.38
C SER A 167 -2.03 6.54 10.37
N TRP A 168 -2.79 5.47 10.58
CA TRP A 168 -4.23 5.47 10.77
C TRP A 168 -4.58 4.46 11.85
N TYR A 169 -5.65 4.74 12.58
CA TYR A 169 -6.09 3.95 13.73
C TYR A 169 -7.55 3.55 13.58
N TYR A 170 -7.87 2.38 14.12
CA TYR A 170 -9.22 1.86 14.20
C TYR A 170 -9.73 1.89 15.64
N VAL A 171 -10.90 2.52 15.84
CA VAL A 171 -11.53 2.74 17.14
C VAL A 171 -12.98 2.27 17.10
N LYS A 172 -13.47 1.73 18.23
CA LYS A 172 -14.88 1.37 18.43
C LYS A 172 -15.60 2.43 19.25
N LEU A 173 -16.69 2.98 18.72
CA LEU A 173 -17.56 3.91 19.44
C LEU A 173 -18.93 3.30 19.69
N ALA A 174 -19.49 3.48 20.89
CA ALA A 174 -20.80 2.95 21.27
C ALA A 174 -21.90 3.58 20.41
N ASN A 175 -22.70 2.75 19.76
CA ASN A 175 -23.88 3.16 19.01
C ASN A 175 -24.99 3.59 19.96
N LYS A 176 -25.52 4.81 19.77
CA LYS A 176 -26.57 5.36 20.63
C LYS A 176 -27.99 5.03 20.15
N ASP A 177 -28.24 4.98 18.85
CA ASP A 177 -29.59 5.07 18.29
C ASP A 177 -30.11 3.80 17.59
N ALA A 178 -29.54 2.62 17.88
CA ALA A 178 -29.94 1.35 17.27
C ALA A 178 -29.94 1.35 15.73
N THR A 179 -28.98 2.07 15.14
CA THR A 179 -28.81 2.19 13.69
C THR A 179 -27.87 1.11 13.14
N ASN A 180 -27.83 0.95 11.82
CA ASN A 180 -26.98 -0.03 11.13
C ASN A 180 -27.30 -1.52 11.43
N GLY A 181 -28.53 -1.81 11.90
CA GLY A 181 -28.94 -3.13 12.35
C GLY A 181 -28.24 -3.63 13.63
N PHE A 182 -27.54 -2.75 14.33
CA PHE A 182 -27.13 -2.97 15.71
C PHE A 182 -28.19 -2.42 16.64
N ALA A 183 -28.47 -3.12 17.75
CA ALA A 183 -29.29 -2.53 18.81
C ALA A 183 -28.59 -1.29 19.39
N ALA A 184 -29.33 -0.32 19.93
CA ALA A 184 -28.74 0.68 20.83
C ALA A 184 -28.07 -0.07 21.99
N GLN A 185 -27.15 0.59 22.71
CA GLN A 185 -26.51 0.03 23.91
C GLN A 185 -27.47 -0.90 24.67
N SER A 186 -27.17 -2.20 24.67
CA SER A 186 -28.06 -3.21 25.24
C SER A 186 -27.64 -3.51 26.68
N SER A 187 -28.56 -4.03 27.48
CA SER A 187 -28.25 -4.55 28.82
C SER A 187 -27.27 -5.74 28.79
N ASN A 188 -27.11 -6.41 27.63
CA ASN A 188 -26.35 -7.65 27.45
C ASN A 188 -25.02 -7.44 26.71
N GLY A 189 -24.66 -6.19 26.37
CA GLY A 189 -23.46 -5.85 25.61
C GLY A 189 -23.56 -4.46 24.94
N VAL A 190 -22.41 -3.82 24.72
CA VAL A 190 -22.33 -2.51 24.05
C VAL A 190 -22.25 -2.73 22.54
N ALA A 191 -23.27 -2.30 21.80
CA ALA A 191 -23.20 -2.22 20.34
C ALA A 191 -22.23 -1.10 19.95
N THR A 192 -21.29 -1.39 19.04
CA THR A 192 -20.26 -0.44 18.64
C THR A 192 -20.21 -0.29 17.13
N LEU A 193 -19.86 0.91 16.69
CA LEU A 193 -19.54 1.26 15.32
C LEU A 193 -18.03 1.38 15.15
N ASN A 194 -17.57 1.04 13.96
CA ASN A 194 -16.20 1.13 13.53
C ASN A 194 -15.89 2.54 13.05
N VAL A 195 -14.85 3.15 13.61
CA VAL A 195 -14.35 4.47 13.23
C VAL A 195 -12.87 4.38 12.90
N PHE A 196 -12.48 4.92 11.75
CA PHE A 196 -11.07 5.10 11.41
C PHE A 196 -10.67 6.55 11.62
N THR A 197 -9.48 6.80 12.16
CA THR A 197 -8.95 8.15 12.40
C THR A 197 -7.48 8.27 12.03
N ASP A 198 -7.05 9.44 11.58
CA ASP A 198 -5.64 9.80 11.41
C ASP A 198 -5.03 10.41 12.70
N ASP A 199 -3.74 10.73 12.66
CA ASP A 199 -2.97 11.39 13.74
C ASP A 199 -3.58 12.74 14.19
N ASN A 200 -4.33 13.41 13.30
CA ASN A 200 -4.96 14.69 13.57
C ASN A 200 -6.40 14.53 14.11
N GLY A 201 -6.86 13.30 14.34
CA GLY A 201 -8.21 12.99 14.75
C GLY A 201 -9.26 13.16 13.64
N ASN A 202 -8.87 13.35 12.37
CA ASN A 202 -9.83 13.35 11.26
C ASN A 202 -10.34 11.92 11.11
N TYR A 203 -11.66 11.75 11.11
CA TYR A 203 -12.24 10.42 11.25
C TYR A 203 -13.33 10.13 10.23
N ILE A 204 -13.61 8.86 10.02
CA ILE A 204 -14.73 8.36 9.23
C ILE A 204 -15.47 7.26 9.99
N ASP A 205 -16.80 7.37 10.06
CA ASP A 205 -17.68 6.23 10.33
C ASP A 205 -17.55 5.24 9.17
N ALA A 206 -17.08 4.04 9.49
CA ALA A 206 -16.79 3.00 8.51
C ALA A 206 -17.99 2.08 8.23
N ASP A 207 -19.05 2.13 9.04
CA ASP A 207 -20.15 1.14 8.99
C ASP A 207 -21.43 1.69 8.35
N TYR A 208 -21.55 2.99 8.18
CA TYR A 208 -22.70 3.60 7.49
C TYR A 208 -22.73 3.26 6.00
N ASN A 209 -21.70 3.66 5.25
CA ASN A 209 -21.66 3.61 3.79
C ASN A 209 -21.26 2.19 3.31
N LEU A 210 -22.12 1.54 2.54
CA LEU A 210 -21.88 0.21 1.96
C LEU A 210 -21.43 0.26 0.49
N GLY A 211 -21.42 1.45 -0.12
CA GLY A 211 -21.25 1.60 -1.55
C GLY A 211 -22.57 1.38 -2.29
N LYS A 212 -22.59 0.54 -3.33
CA LYS A 212 -23.80 0.24 -4.11
C LYS A 212 -23.97 -1.27 -4.25
N ILE A 213 -24.82 -1.85 -3.42
CA ILE A 213 -25.11 -3.29 -3.45
C ILE A 213 -26.45 -3.50 -4.14
N LYS A 214 -26.43 -4.01 -5.37
CA LYS A 214 -27.65 -4.32 -6.12
C LYS A 214 -28.29 -5.59 -5.57
N VAL A 215 -29.55 -5.52 -5.15
CA VAL A 215 -30.31 -6.66 -4.65
C VAL A 215 -31.61 -6.79 -5.42
N THR A 216 -31.89 -7.98 -5.93
CA THR A 216 -33.15 -8.27 -6.63
C THR A 216 -34.04 -9.19 -5.80
N THR A 217 -35.28 -8.76 -5.60
CA THR A 217 -36.34 -9.54 -4.97
C THR A 217 -37.39 -9.93 -5.99
N THR A 218 -38.08 -11.04 -5.75
CA THR A 218 -39.15 -11.53 -6.63
C THR A 218 -40.34 -12.06 -5.85
N THR A 219 -41.51 -11.89 -6.45
CA THR A 219 -42.72 -12.70 -6.18
C THR A 219 -42.95 -13.66 -7.36
N ALA A 220 -44.12 -14.28 -7.45
CA ALA A 220 -44.49 -15.08 -8.63
C ALA A 220 -44.69 -14.25 -9.92
N SER A 221 -44.85 -12.92 -9.84
CA SER A 221 -45.20 -12.08 -10.99
C SER A 221 -44.47 -10.74 -11.07
N VAL A 222 -43.71 -10.38 -10.04
CA VAL A 222 -43.00 -9.10 -9.96
C VAL A 222 -41.55 -9.35 -9.60
N VAL A 223 -40.64 -8.72 -10.34
CA VAL A 223 -39.21 -8.65 -10.06
C VAL A 223 -38.87 -7.19 -9.80
N LYS A 224 -38.11 -6.91 -8.74
CA LYS A 224 -37.67 -5.56 -8.39
C LYS A 224 -36.23 -5.57 -7.89
N SER A 225 -35.40 -4.69 -8.47
CA SER A 225 -34.04 -4.44 -8.00
C SER A 225 -33.97 -3.11 -7.26
N GLU A 226 -33.22 -3.09 -6.16
CA GLU A 226 -32.86 -1.89 -5.41
C GLU A 226 -31.33 -1.85 -5.21
N TYR A 227 -30.80 -0.65 -5.01
CA TYR A 227 -29.41 -0.45 -4.58
C TYR A 227 -29.39 -0.11 -3.10
N ILE A 228 -28.89 -1.04 -2.29
CA ILE A 228 -28.66 -0.80 -0.87
C ILE A 228 -27.34 -0.05 -0.75
N GLU A 229 -27.40 1.20 -0.27
CA GLU A 229 -26.22 2.08 -0.23
C GLU A 229 -25.64 2.27 1.16
N ASN A 230 -26.45 2.05 2.19
CA ASN A 230 -26.05 2.24 3.57
C ASN A 230 -26.82 1.32 4.51
N THR A 231 -26.41 1.32 5.77
CA THR A 231 -26.95 0.44 6.82
C THR A 231 -28.10 1.05 7.63
N ASN A 232 -28.44 2.33 7.44
CA ASN A 232 -29.56 2.98 8.12
C ASN A 232 -30.89 2.84 7.37
N ASP A 233 -30.84 2.92 6.05
CA ASP A 233 -32.03 3.06 5.22
C ASP A 233 -32.71 1.73 4.95
N THR A 234 -34.00 1.80 4.66
CA THR A 234 -34.81 0.69 4.18
C THR A 234 -35.20 0.91 2.73
N TYR A 235 -35.39 -0.20 2.03
CA TYR A 235 -35.65 -0.21 0.59
C TYR A 235 -36.88 -1.08 0.29
N ASP A 236 -37.47 -0.83 -0.87
CA ASP A 236 -38.62 -1.59 -1.31
C ASP A 236 -38.23 -2.99 -1.80
N THR A 237 -39.21 -3.89 -1.75
CA THR A 237 -39.14 -5.23 -2.32
C THR A 237 -40.18 -5.38 -3.42
N ALA A 238 -40.21 -6.53 -4.09
CA ALA A 238 -41.20 -6.83 -5.12
C ALA A 238 -42.68 -6.80 -4.64
N SER A 239 -42.94 -6.86 -3.33
CA SER A 239 -44.32 -6.80 -2.79
C SER A 239 -44.56 -5.81 -1.66
N SER A 240 -43.52 -5.36 -0.95
CA SER A 240 -43.65 -4.49 0.22
C SER A 240 -42.65 -3.34 0.19
N LYS A 241 -43.04 -2.18 0.73
CA LYS A 241 -42.14 -1.05 0.93
C LYS A 241 -41.30 -1.23 2.19
N ASP A 242 -40.14 -0.60 2.24
CA ASP A 242 -39.30 -0.49 3.45
C ASP A 242 -39.02 -1.84 4.15
N SER A 243 -38.87 -2.91 3.37
CA SER A 243 -38.74 -4.29 3.89
C SER A 243 -37.38 -4.91 3.60
N LEU A 244 -36.56 -4.25 2.77
CA LEU A 244 -35.20 -4.65 2.45
C LEU A 244 -34.20 -3.75 3.20
N SER A 245 -33.16 -4.34 3.79
CA SER A 245 -32.08 -3.60 4.46
C SER A 245 -30.78 -4.40 4.48
N ALA A 246 -29.67 -3.77 4.89
CA ALA A 246 -28.41 -4.49 5.11
C ALA A 246 -27.66 -4.01 6.37
N THR A 247 -26.82 -4.89 6.89
CA THR A 247 -25.89 -4.64 7.99
C THR A 247 -24.48 -5.05 7.58
N VAL A 248 -23.47 -4.48 8.23
CA VAL A 248 -22.05 -4.85 8.01
C VAL A 248 -21.38 -5.14 9.35
N ALA A 249 -20.61 -6.23 9.39
CA ALA A 249 -19.77 -6.59 10.51
C ALA A 249 -18.32 -6.66 10.03
N GLN A 250 -17.42 -5.98 10.75
CA GLN A 250 -15.99 -6.02 10.45
C GLN A 250 -15.38 -7.31 10.98
N ASP A 251 -14.78 -8.08 10.09
CA ASP A 251 -14.04 -9.29 10.44
C ASP A 251 -12.57 -8.94 10.70
N LYS A 252 -11.93 -8.21 9.78
CA LYS A 252 -10.51 -7.84 9.87
C LYS A 252 -10.20 -6.57 9.07
N VAL A 253 -9.40 -5.66 9.61
CA VAL A 253 -8.76 -4.59 8.82
C VAL A 253 -7.49 -5.18 8.21
N ILE A 254 -7.35 -5.11 6.89
CA ILE A 254 -6.32 -5.87 6.16
C ILE A 254 -5.21 -4.99 5.59
N GLY A 255 -5.40 -3.69 5.48
CA GLY A 255 -4.36 -2.81 5.01
C GLY A 255 -4.86 -1.43 4.61
N GLN A 256 -3.96 -0.63 4.08
CA GLN A 256 -4.27 0.69 3.52
C GLN A 256 -3.29 1.03 2.39
N ASP A 257 -3.73 1.93 1.52
CA ASP A 257 -2.87 2.66 0.60
C ASP A 257 -2.96 4.17 0.91
N LYS A 258 -2.46 5.01 0.01
CA LYS A 258 -2.49 6.47 0.17
C LYS A 258 -3.91 7.00 0.41
N ASP A 259 -4.91 6.48 -0.31
CA ASP A 259 -6.24 7.07 -0.41
C ASP A 259 -7.32 6.23 0.28
N TYR A 260 -7.06 4.96 0.53
CA TYR A 260 -8.04 3.98 0.97
C TYR A 260 -7.57 3.10 2.12
N ILE A 261 -8.53 2.70 2.96
CA ILE A 261 -8.40 1.63 3.96
C ILE A 261 -9.17 0.42 3.44
N TYR A 262 -8.62 -0.77 3.66
CA TYR A 262 -9.19 -2.04 3.22
C TYR A 262 -9.53 -2.91 4.42
N ARG A 263 -10.73 -3.50 4.41
CA ARG A 263 -11.16 -4.45 5.43
C ARG A 263 -11.96 -5.60 4.84
N ILE A 264 -11.88 -6.76 5.47
CA ILE A 264 -12.78 -7.88 5.26
C ILE A 264 -13.98 -7.70 6.18
N VAL A 265 -15.17 -7.86 5.60
CA VAL A 265 -16.44 -7.74 6.30
C VAL A 265 -17.37 -8.88 5.93
N THR A 266 -18.32 -9.14 6.84
CA THR A 266 -19.53 -9.89 6.53
C THR A 266 -20.69 -8.91 6.37
N VAL A 267 -21.30 -8.89 5.18
CA VAL A 267 -22.52 -8.11 4.91
C VAL A 267 -23.72 -9.03 5.00
N THR A 268 -24.75 -8.63 5.74
CA THR A 268 -26.03 -9.34 5.82
C THR A 268 -27.12 -8.50 5.18
N VAL A 269 -27.79 -9.04 4.16
CA VAL A 269 -28.99 -8.45 3.54
C VAL A 269 -30.23 -9.13 4.10
N LYS A 270 -31.19 -8.35 4.59
CA LYS A 270 -32.44 -8.83 5.17
C LYS A 270 -33.64 -8.43 4.32
N ASN A 271 -34.59 -9.33 4.16
CA ASN A 271 -35.93 -9.08 3.64
C ASN A 271 -36.97 -9.50 4.69
N THR A 272 -37.67 -8.52 5.27
CA THR A 272 -38.74 -8.75 6.25
C THR A 272 -40.11 -8.97 5.61
N ASP A 273 -40.22 -8.86 4.28
CA ASP A 273 -41.43 -9.16 3.54
C ASP A 273 -41.63 -10.68 3.39
N ASN A 274 -42.74 -11.19 3.91
CA ASN A 274 -43.07 -12.61 3.86
C ASN A 274 -43.62 -13.07 2.49
N HIS A 275 -43.79 -12.16 1.52
CA HIS A 275 -44.39 -12.46 0.20
C HIS A 275 -43.40 -12.38 -0.96
N SER A 276 -42.17 -11.92 -0.73
CA SER A 276 -41.09 -11.88 -1.71
C SER A 276 -39.85 -12.58 -1.18
N THR A 277 -38.98 -13.00 -2.10
CA THR A 277 -37.68 -13.60 -1.77
C THR A 277 -36.56 -12.85 -2.46
N ILE A 278 -35.42 -12.68 -1.78
CA ILE A 278 -34.17 -12.30 -2.44
C ILE A 278 -33.76 -13.46 -3.36
N TYR A 279 -33.43 -13.18 -4.61
CA TYR A 279 -32.97 -14.21 -5.54
C TYR A 279 -31.69 -13.84 -6.30
N GLU A 280 -31.32 -12.55 -6.34
CA GLU A 280 -30.02 -12.08 -6.84
C GLU A 280 -29.39 -11.05 -5.91
N ILE A 281 -28.07 -11.09 -5.83
CA ILE A 281 -27.21 -10.05 -5.26
C ILE A 281 -26.10 -9.78 -6.28
N GLY A 282 -25.79 -8.50 -6.53
CA GLY A 282 -24.86 -8.09 -7.58
C GLY A 282 -25.34 -8.45 -8.99
N GLY A 283 -26.64 -8.73 -9.18
CA GLY A 283 -27.15 -9.25 -10.46
C GLY A 283 -26.75 -10.70 -10.75
N LYS A 284 -26.23 -11.43 -9.74
CA LYS A 284 -25.91 -12.87 -9.84
C LYS A 284 -26.82 -13.68 -8.92
N SER A 285 -27.11 -14.91 -9.34
CA SER A 285 -27.94 -15.83 -8.57
C SER A 285 -27.29 -16.20 -7.24
N ILE A 286 -28.03 -16.08 -6.13
CA ILE A 286 -27.57 -16.43 -4.78
C ILE A 286 -27.57 -17.94 -4.49
N SER A 287 -27.57 -18.77 -5.54
CA SER A 287 -27.69 -20.24 -5.42
C SER A 287 -26.44 -20.92 -4.83
N ASP A 288 -25.28 -20.25 -4.83
CA ASP A 288 -24.07 -20.78 -4.21
C ASP A 288 -24.02 -20.43 -2.73
N SER A 289 -24.37 -21.39 -1.87
CA SER A 289 -24.37 -21.22 -0.43
C SER A 289 -22.98 -21.03 0.19
N ASN A 290 -21.90 -21.23 -0.59
CA ASN A 290 -20.54 -20.95 -0.12
C ASN A 290 -20.16 -19.47 -0.27
N VAL A 291 -20.89 -18.71 -1.10
CA VAL A 291 -20.77 -17.25 -1.21
C VAL A 291 -21.90 -16.59 -0.42
N TYR A 292 -23.13 -17.00 -0.69
CA TYR A 292 -24.35 -16.42 -0.14
C TYR A 292 -24.95 -17.37 0.88
N ARG A 293 -24.54 -17.24 2.14
CA ARG A 293 -25.02 -18.10 3.22
C ARG A 293 -26.44 -17.66 3.64
N PRO A 294 -27.44 -18.56 3.62
CA PRO A 294 -28.79 -18.21 4.06
C PRO A 294 -28.83 -17.96 5.56
N VAL A 295 -29.55 -16.92 5.97
CA VAL A 295 -29.83 -16.57 7.36
C VAL A 295 -31.32 -16.32 7.54
N THR A 296 -31.79 -16.20 8.79
CA THR A 296 -33.20 -15.85 9.04
C THR A 296 -33.58 -14.59 8.27
N ASN A 297 -34.57 -14.69 7.38
CA ASN A 297 -35.08 -13.59 6.57
C ASN A 297 -34.00 -12.91 5.70
N GLY A 298 -33.00 -13.63 5.18
CA GLY A 298 -31.97 -13.00 4.37
C GLY A 298 -30.80 -13.88 3.97
N TYR A 299 -29.74 -13.23 3.50
CA TYR A 299 -28.47 -13.85 3.13
C TYR A 299 -27.31 -13.01 3.63
N GLU A 300 -26.19 -13.65 3.90
CA GLU A 300 -24.93 -12.99 4.23
C GLU A 300 -23.79 -13.47 3.32
N PHE A 301 -22.85 -12.58 3.05
CA PHE A 301 -21.67 -12.84 2.21
C PHE A 301 -20.45 -12.09 2.74
N THR A 302 -19.27 -12.66 2.52
CA THR A 302 -18.00 -12.03 2.88
C THR A 302 -17.52 -11.15 1.73
N ALA A 303 -16.96 -9.99 2.05
CA ALA A 303 -16.51 -9.00 1.08
C ALA A 303 -15.25 -8.27 1.54
N VAL A 304 -14.47 -7.80 0.57
CA VAL A 304 -13.45 -6.76 0.78
C VAL A 304 -14.12 -5.40 0.59
N GLN A 305 -14.06 -4.55 1.61
CA GLN A 305 -14.43 -3.15 1.47
C GLN A 305 -13.21 -2.28 1.22
N LYS A 306 -13.27 -1.48 0.16
CA LYS A 306 -12.35 -0.37 -0.13
C LYS A 306 -12.99 0.93 0.33
N ILE A 307 -12.43 1.57 1.35
CA ILE A 307 -13.03 2.68 2.08
C ILE A 307 -12.15 3.92 1.91
N SER A 308 -12.71 4.99 1.33
CA SER A 308 -11.99 6.26 1.15
C SER A 308 -11.63 6.89 2.49
N LYS A 309 -10.36 7.30 2.63
CA LYS A 309 -9.88 8.15 3.74
C LYS A 309 -10.48 9.55 3.70
N ALA A 310 -10.85 10.04 2.51
CA ALA A 310 -11.56 11.31 2.37
C ALA A 310 -12.99 11.22 2.89
N GLN A 311 -13.43 12.24 3.62
CA GLN A 311 -14.78 12.37 4.18
C GLN A 311 -15.80 12.77 3.11
N ASN A 312 -17.03 12.27 3.25
CA ASN A 312 -18.18 12.76 2.49
C ASN A 312 -18.54 14.20 2.91
N SER A 313 -19.17 14.97 2.01
CA SER A 313 -19.71 16.28 2.35
C SER A 313 -20.90 16.18 3.29
N ASP A 314 -21.68 15.11 3.14
CA ASP A 314 -22.86 14.83 3.94
C ASP A 314 -22.47 14.13 5.26
N GLU A 315 -23.41 14.09 6.20
CA GLU A 315 -23.22 13.55 7.54
C GLU A 315 -24.35 12.60 7.92
N ILE A 316 -24.05 11.66 8.82
CA ILE A 316 -25.05 10.75 9.40
C ILE A 316 -25.12 10.96 10.92
N GLY A 317 -26.22 11.57 11.38
CA GLY A 317 -26.35 11.97 12.79
C GLY A 317 -25.18 12.88 13.22
N GLY A 318 -24.81 13.85 12.37
CA GLY A 318 -23.66 14.74 12.56
C GLY A 318 -22.29 14.10 12.26
N ALA A 319 -22.18 12.77 12.26
CA ALA A 319 -20.90 12.10 12.06
C ALA A 319 -20.46 12.11 10.60
N LYS A 320 -19.15 12.34 10.39
CA LYS A 320 -18.50 12.19 9.08
C LYS A 320 -18.33 10.72 8.74
N TYR A 321 -18.57 10.37 7.47
CA TYR A 321 -18.38 9.02 6.94
C TYR A 321 -17.56 9.07 5.65
N ALA A 322 -17.10 7.90 5.18
CA ALA A 322 -16.26 7.81 3.99
C ALA A 322 -16.96 8.34 2.73
N LYS A 323 -16.24 9.16 1.94
CA LYS A 323 -16.73 9.73 0.67
C LYS A 323 -17.21 8.66 -0.30
N THR A 324 -16.42 7.61 -0.47
CA THR A 324 -16.75 6.45 -1.29
C THR A 324 -16.42 5.18 -0.54
N VAL A 325 -17.31 4.20 -0.63
CA VAL A 325 -17.07 2.81 -0.24
C VAL A 325 -17.41 1.94 -1.45
N THR A 326 -16.63 0.89 -1.68
CA THR A 326 -16.99 -0.17 -2.62
C THR A 326 -16.84 -1.51 -1.92
N THR A 327 -17.87 -2.35 -2.03
CA THR A 327 -17.95 -3.66 -1.37
C THR A 327 -17.80 -4.74 -2.43
N TYR A 328 -16.62 -5.36 -2.49
CA TYR A 328 -16.27 -6.42 -3.44
C TYR A 328 -16.53 -7.77 -2.79
N ILE A 329 -17.57 -8.48 -3.24
CA ILE A 329 -17.92 -9.81 -2.74
C ILE A 329 -16.77 -10.76 -3.04
N ILE A 330 -16.40 -11.62 -2.08
CA ILE A 330 -15.37 -12.63 -2.31
C ILE A 330 -15.98 -13.78 -3.12
N CYS A 331 -15.96 -13.62 -4.45
CA CYS A 331 -16.49 -14.54 -5.44
C CYS A 331 -15.87 -14.25 -6.82
N ASP A 332 -16.05 -15.18 -7.75
CA ASP A 332 -15.69 -14.98 -9.16
C ASP A 332 -16.71 -14.09 -9.91
N GLU A 333 -16.46 -13.87 -11.20
CA GLU A 333 -17.30 -13.05 -12.07
C GLU A 333 -18.74 -13.55 -12.21
N ASP A 334 -19.01 -14.82 -11.89
CA ASP A 334 -20.34 -15.44 -11.92
C ASP A 334 -21.04 -15.45 -10.56
N GLY A 335 -20.40 -14.88 -9.53
CA GLY A 335 -20.91 -14.88 -8.17
C GLY A 335 -20.81 -16.26 -7.51
N LYS A 336 -19.86 -17.09 -7.92
CA LYS A 336 -19.55 -18.39 -7.34
C LYS A 336 -18.30 -18.33 -6.49
N LYS A 337 -18.17 -19.29 -5.57
CA LYS A 337 -17.02 -19.33 -4.68
C LYS A 337 -15.76 -19.59 -5.50
N ALA A 338 -14.77 -18.72 -5.36
CA ALA A 338 -13.43 -18.96 -5.86
C ALA A 338 -12.77 -20.14 -5.12
N SER A 339 -11.80 -20.81 -5.75
CA SER A 339 -11.19 -22.06 -5.24
C SER A 339 -10.62 -21.95 -3.83
N ASP A 340 -10.09 -20.78 -3.49
CA ASP A 340 -9.45 -20.49 -2.22
C ASP A 340 -10.34 -19.67 -1.28
N ASP A 341 -10.18 -19.91 0.01
CA ASP A 341 -10.77 -19.05 1.05
C ASP A 341 -9.87 -17.83 1.27
N PHE A 342 -9.99 -16.85 0.38
CA PHE A 342 -9.15 -15.63 0.41
C PHE A 342 -9.22 -14.87 1.73
N ALA A 343 -10.37 -14.91 2.43
CA ALA A 343 -10.51 -14.26 3.72
C ALA A 343 -9.69 -14.91 4.84
N SER A 344 -9.23 -16.16 4.64
CA SER A 344 -8.48 -16.93 5.63
C SER A 344 -6.98 -16.62 5.68
N TYR A 345 -6.44 -15.87 4.70
CA TYR A 345 -5.02 -15.48 4.70
C TYR A 345 -4.67 -14.68 5.97
N THR A 346 -3.52 -14.99 6.57
CA THR A 346 -3.12 -14.39 7.85
C THR A 346 -2.55 -12.99 7.70
N ASN A 347 -1.91 -12.71 6.56
CA ASN A 347 -1.32 -11.42 6.23
C ASN A 347 -1.87 -10.89 4.92
N PHE A 348 -1.79 -9.57 4.75
CA PHE A 348 -2.26 -8.90 3.55
C PHE A 348 -1.32 -7.74 3.20
N ALA A 349 -1.18 -7.48 1.90
CA ALA A 349 -0.45 -6.35 1.37
C ALA A 349 -1.28 -5.66 0.28
N ILE A 350 -1.19 -4.34 0.20
CA ILE A 350 -1.97 -3.52 -0.72
C ILE A 350 -1.03 -2.79 -1.68
N ALA A 351 -1.01 -3.19 -2.94
CA ALA A 351 -0.18 -2.57 -3.97
C ALA A 351 -1.03 -2.21 -5.18
N ASN A 352 -0.95 -0.96 -5.64
CA ASN A 352 -1.61 -0.50 -6.87
C ASN A 352 -3.12 -0.83 -6.95
N GLY A 353 -3.82 -0.79 -5.81
CA GLY A 353 -5.25 -1.11 -5.73
C GLY A 353 -5.59 -2.60 -5.81
N LYS A 354 -4.59 -3.49 -5.85
CA LYS A 354 -4.73 -4.94 -5.68
C LYS A 354 -4.55 -5.31 -4.21
N VAL A 355 -5.17 -6.43 -3.81
CA VAL A 355 -5.08 -6.98 -2.46
C VAL A 355 -4.39 -8.33 -2.52
N THR A 356 -3.22 -8.47 -1.91
CA THR A 356 -2.47 -9.72 -1.90
C THR A 356 -2.55 -10.35 -0.52
N GLY A 357 -3.19 -11.50 -0.41
CA GLY A 357 -3.26 -12.29 0.82
C GLY A 357 -2.14 -13.32 0.85
N TYR A 358 -1.47 -13.47 1.99
CA TYR A 358 -0.42 -14.49 2.16
C TYR A 358 -0.38 -15.05 3.58
N THR A 359 0.04 -16.32 3.68
CA THR A 359 0.19 -17.07 4.93
C THR A 359 1.54 -17.74 4.93
N ILE A 360 2.25 -17.60 6.05
CA ILE A 360 3.53 -18.25 6.30
C ILE A 360 3.27 -19.32 7.36
N SER A 361 3.60 -20.59 7.08
CA SER A 361 3.33 -21.71 7.98
C SER A 361 4.48 -22.70 8.02
N GLY A 362 5.37 -22.55 9.01
CA GLY A 362 6.70 -23.18 8.93
C GLY A 362 7.36 -22.78 7.61
N SER A 363 8.18 -23.63 7.02
CA SER A 363 8.92 -23.39 5.77
C SER A 363 8.07 -23.28 4.49
N LYS A 364 6.86 -22.71 4.56
CA LYS A 364 5.96 -22.55 3.42
C LYS A 364 5.37 -21.15 3.36
N VAL A 365 5.27 -20.62 2.15
CA VAL A 365 4.53 -19.41 1.83
C VAL A 365 3.40 -19.74 0.85
N LYS A 366 2.16 -19.52 1.28
CA LYS A 366 1.00 -19.50 0.40
C LYS A 366 0.62 -18.06 0.12
N ILE A 367 0.44 -17.67 -1.14
CA ILE A 367 0.15 -16.29 -1.56
C ILE A 367 -0.84 -16.29 -2.72
N GLN A 368 -1.70 -15.27 -2.76
CA GLN A 368 -2.64 -15.06 -3.86
C GLN A 368 -3.04 -13.58 -3.93
N THR A 369 -3.27 -13.09 -5.14
CA THR A 369 -3.75 -11.72 -5.36
C THR A 369 -5.22 -11.71 -5.78
N ALA A 370 -5.98 -10.81 -5.18
CA ALA A 370 -7.32 -10.45 -5.57
C ALA A 370 -7.31 -9.12 -6.34
N GLU A 371 -7.79 -9.15 -7.58
CA GLU A 371 -8.14 -7.95 -8.32
C GLU A 371 -9.57 -7.52 -8.00
N LEU A 372 -9.74 -6.23 -7.72
CA LEU A 372 -11.04 -5.66 -7.36
C LEU A 372 -11.77 -5.23 -8.64
N LYS A 373 -12.72 -6.05 -9.11
CA LYS A 373 -13.40 -5.86 -10.40
C LYS A 373 -14.90 -5.60 -10.23
N SER A 374 -15.54 -5.17 -11.32
CA SER A 374 -16.98 -5.00 -11.38
C SER A 374 -17.56 -5.40 -12.73
N ASP A 375 -18.71 -6.06 -12.73
CA ASP A 375 -19.50 -6.35 -13.93
C ASP A 375 -21.00 -6.23 -13.62
N ASN A 376 -21.73 -5.44 -14.41
CA ASN A 376 -23.20 -5.35 -14.38
C ASN A 376 -23.87 -5.18 -13.00
N GLY A 377 -23.18 -4.54 -12.05
CA GLY A 377 -23.67 -4.31 -10.69
C GLY A 377 -23.16 -5.32 -9.64
N LEU A 378 -22.40 -6.33 -10.07
CA LEU A 378 -21.52 -7.12 -9.20
C LEU A 378 -20.21 -6.36 -9.02
N TYR A 379 -19.76 -6.27 -7.77
CA TYR A 379 -18.38 -5.93 -7.42
C TYR A 379 -17.80 -7.18 -6.77
N TYR A 380 -16.68 -7.69 -7.29
CA TYR A 380 -16.16 -9.01 -6.91
C TYR A 380 -14.63 -9.01 -6.83
N THR A 381 -14.09 -10.04 -6.19
CA THR A 381 -12.65 -10.30 -6.14
C THR A 381 -12.28 -11.33 -7.19
N ASP A 382 -11.73 -10.88 -8.31
CA ASP A 382 -11.15 -11.80 -9.27
C ASP A 382 -9.84 -12.35 -8.69
N LEU A 383 -9.85 -13.62 -8.26
CA LEU A 383 -8.71 -14.24 -7.62
C LEU A 383 -7.79 -14.82 -8.68
N ASN A 384 -6.56 -14.34 -8.73
CA ASN A 384 -5.54 -14.86 -9.62
C ASN A 384 -4.99 -16.19 -9.07
N ASP A 385 -4.10 -16.83 -9.83
CA ASP A 385 -3.52 -18.12 -9.45
C ASP A 385 -2.74 -17.98 -8.13
N SER A 386 -2.97 -18.93 -7.21
CA SER A 386 -2.24 -18.98 -5.95
C SER A 386 -0.90 -19.67 -6.13
N SER A 387 0.13 -19.21 -5.41
CA SER A 387 1.39 -19.93 -5.21
C SER A 387 1.43 -20.54 -3.81
N ASP A 388 1.91 -21.78 -3.69
CA ASP A 388 2.17 -22.49 -2.42
C ASP A 388 3.54 -23.16 -2.53
N GLU A 389 4.57 -22.47 -2.01
CA GLU A 389 5.97 -22.84 -2.20
C GLU A 389 6.71 -23.01 -0.87
N ASP A 390 7.66 -23.94 -0.84
CA ASP A 390 8.60 -24.09 0.27
C ASP A 390 9.61 -22.92 0.26
N ILE A 391 9.96 -22.41 1.44
CA ILE A 391 10.98 -21.36 1.64
C ILE A 391 11.94 -21.75 2.77
N GLU A 392 13.22 -21.39 2.62
CA GLU A 392 14.21 -21.51 3.68
C GLU A 392 13.94 -20.49 4.81
N ASP A 393 13.63 -21.00 6.00
CA ASP A 393 13.34 -20.27 7.25
C ASP A 393 12.22 -19.19 7.17
N SER A 394 11.17 -19.34 7.98
CA SER A 394 9.85 -18.98 7.48
C SER A 394 9.43 -17.52 7.62
N SER A 395 9.76 -16.83 8.72
CA SER A 395 9.18 -15.50 8.99
C SER A 395 10.06 -14.34 8.53
N ASN A 396 11.38 -14.48 8.60
CA ASN A 396 12.30 -13.35 8.39
C ASN A 396 12.69 -13.17 6.91
N CYS A 397 12.25 -14.10 6.07
CA CYS A 397 12.52 -14.15 4.65
C CYS A 397 11.37 -13.60 3.81
N VAL A 398 10.25 -13.11 4.38
CA VAL A 398 9.12 -12.55 3.63
C VAL A 398 8.80 -11.16 4.16
N GLU A 399 8.66 -10.18 3.27
CA GLU A 399 8.46 -8.80 3.66
C GLU A 399 7.57 -8.01 2.71
N VAL A 400 6.99 -6.92 3.18
CA VAL A 400 6.22 -5.97 2.37
C VAL A 400 7.01 -4.67 2.25
N ASP A 401 7.21 -4.20 1.02
CA ASP A 401 7.94 -2.96 0.74
C ASP A 401 7.09 -1.70 0.99
N ALA A 402 7.67 -0.51 0.80
CA ALA A 402 6.96 0.76 1.02
C ALA A 402 5.82 1.03 0.03
N ASN A 403 5.75 0.26 -1.06
CA ASN A 403 4.70 0.35 -2.08
C ASN A 403 3.67 -0.79 -1.94
N GLY A 404 3.81 -1.63 -0.91
CA GLY A 404 2.91 -2.74 -0.63
C GLY A 404 3.18 -4.01 -1.43
N ASN A 405 4.31 -4.11 -2.14
CA ASN A 405 4.65 -5.36 -2.85
C ASN A 405 5.23 -6.38 -1.86
N VAL A 406 4.93 -7.67 -2.08
CA VAL A 406 5.45 -8.76 -1.25
C VAL A 406 6.76 -9.27 -1.86
N TRP A 407 7.77 -9.42 -1.00
CA TRP A 407 9.11 -9.89 -1.34
C TRP A 407 9.42 -11.14 -0.54
N ARG A 408 10.25 -12.02 -1.11
CA ARG A 408 10.84 -13.12 -0.36
C ARG A 408 12.32 -13.38 -0.67
N LEU A 409 13.03 -13.95 0.28
CA LEU A 409 14.42 -14.39 0.18
C LEU A 409 14.42 -15.92 0.28
N ASP A 410 15.04 -16.60 -0.69
CA ASP A 410 15.09 -18.06 -0.69
C ASP A 410 16.26 -18.61 -1.54
N SER A 411 16.99 -19.57 -0.97
CA SER A 411 18.14 -20.28 -1.56
C SER A 411 19.11 -19.35 -2.33
N GLY A 412 19.46 -18.23 -1.71
CA GLY A 412 20.33 -17.19 -2.27
C GLY A 412 19.73 -16.44 -3.45
N ASN A 413 18.42 -16.23 -3.48
CA ASN A 413 17.77 -15.35 -4.44
C ASN A 413 16.73 -14.49 -3.73
N ILE A 414 16.54 -13.26 -4.21
CA ILE A 414 15.45 -12.38 -3.78
C ILE A 414 14.40 -12.36 -4.87
N TYR A 415 13.14 -12.54 -4.48
CA TYR A 415 11.99 -12.56 -5.35
C TYR A 415 10.99 -11.47 -4.96
N GLN A 416 10.26 -10.98 -5.95
CA GLN A 416 9.09 -10.12 -5.78
C GLN A 416 7.87 -10.86 -6.33
N TRP A 417 6.76 -10.85 -5.60
CA TRP A 417 5.48 -11.34 -6.11
C TRP A 417 5.00 -10.42 -7.23
N ASP A 418 4.61 -10.99 -8.38
CA ASP A 418 4.19 -10.24 -9.57
C ASP A 418 2.77 -9.66 -9.48
N ASN A 419 2.04 -9.98 -8.40
CA ASN A 419 0.62 -9.68 -8.21
C ASN A 419 -0.30 -10.38 -9.22
N ASP A 420 0.12 -11.55 -9.70
CA ASP A 420 -0.61 -12.41 -10.60
C ASP A 420 -0.48 -13.89 -10.22
N SER A 421 0.58 -14.57 -10.65
CA SER A 421 0.74 -16.02 -10.49
C SER A 421 2.12 -16.47 -10.02
N ASP A 422 3.14 -15.63 -10.14
CA ASP A 422 4.53 -16.07 -10.03
C ASP A 422 5.43 -15.16 -9.19
N TRP A 423 6.47 -15.79 -8.62
CA TRP A 423 7.57 -15.09 -7.96
C TRP A 423 8.64 -14.68 -8.97
N ASN A 424 8.73 -13.39 -9.25
CA ASN A 424 9.77 -12.83 -10.11
C ASN A 424 11.11 -12.79 -9.37
N LYS A 425 12.11 -13.51 -9.89
CA LYS A 425 13.47 -13.45 -9.38
C LYS A 425 14.12 -12.12 -9.75
N VAL A 426 14.49 -11.33 -8.75
CA VAL A 426 15.07 -9.99 -8.92
C VAL A 426 16.59 -10.00 -8.76
N TYR A 427 17.10 -10.67 -7.73
CA TYR A 427 18.54 -10.72 -7.43
C TYR A 427 19.02 -12.14 -7.12
N LYS A 428 20.29 -12.41 -7.45
CA LYS A 428 21.07 -13.54 -6.95
C LYS A 428 21.99 -13.00 -5.85
N VAL A 429 21.88 -13.55 -4.66
CA VAL A 429 22.61 -13.12 -3.46
C VAL A 429 23.38 -14.30 -2.86
N ASP A 430 24.06 -14.07 -1.73
CA ASP A 430 24.70 -15.14 -0.98
C ASP A 430 23.69 -16.22 -0.61
N GLY A 431 24.09 -17.48 -0.71
CA GLY A 431 23.23 -18.62 -0.41
C GLY A 431 22.88 -18.75 1.06
N SER A 432 23.65 -18.14 1.95
CA SER A 432 23.41 -18.18 3.39
C SER A 432 22.35 -17.20 3.89
N PHE A 433 22.03 -16.13 3.16
CA PHE A 433 21.16 -15.07 3.67
C PHE A 433 19.79 -15.61 4.11
N ASN A 434 19.37 -15.24 5.32
CA ASN A 434 18.13 -15.68 5.97
C ASN A 434 17.31 -14.51 6.59
N LYS A 435 17.77 -13.27 6.43
CA LYS A 435 17.06 -12.05 6.84
C LYS A 435 17.17 -11.01 5.72
N MET A 436 16.14 -10.20 5.53
CA MET A 436 16.22 -9.01 4.68
C MET A 436 15.34 -7.86 5.16
N SER A 437 15.65 -6.67 4.64
CA SER A 437 14.86 -5.46 4.75
C SER A 437 14.73 -4.81 3.38
N VAL A 438 13.51 -4.57 2.92
CA VAL A 438 13.15 -4.05 1.59
C VAL A 438 12.39 -2.74 1.76
N TYR A 439 12.87 -1.67 1.13
CA TYR A 439 12.10 -0.44 0.94
C TYR A 439 11.43 -0.42 -0.44
N ASP A 440 12.18 -0.83 -1.46
CA ASP A 440 11.74 -1.08 -2.84
C ASP A 440 12.79 -1.95 -3.55
N ALA A 441 12.63 -2.18 -4.87
CA ALA A 441 13.53 -3.01 -5.67
C ALA A 441 14.99 -2.53 -5.74
N ASP A 442 15.24 -1.25 -5.45
CA ASP A 442 16.55 -0.61 -5.53
C ASP A 442 17.16 -0.33 -4.15
N ASN A 443 16.43 -0.65 -3.07
CA ASN A 443 16.79 -0.34 -1.69
C ASN A 443 16.49 -1.55 -0.80
N ILE A 444 17.43 -2.48 -0.71
CA ILE A 444 17.34 -3.75 0.02
C ILE A 444 18.61 -3.97 0.83
N VAL A 445 18.48 -4.56 2.01
CA VAL A 445 19.59 -5.13 2.78
C VAL A 445 19.26 -6.59 3.03
N ALA A 446 20.22 -7.50 2.80
CA ALA A 446 20.06 -8.92 3.10
C ALA A 446 21.28 -9.42 3.88
N TRP A 447 21.08 -10.28 4.87
CA TRP A 447 22.17 -10.73 5.74
C TRP A 447 21.94 -12.12 6.33
N ASN A 448 23.01 -12.68 6.87
CA ASN A 448 23.01 -13.80 7.80
C ASN A 448 23.99 -13.46 8.92
N GLU A 449 23.46 -13.45 10.15
CA GLU A 449 24.21 -13.13 11.36
C GLU A 449 25.24 -14.21 11.72
N ASP A 450 24.87 -15.49 11.62
CA ASP A 450 25.72 -16.64 11.97
C ASP A 450 26.91 -16.82 11.01
N ASP A 451 26.68 -16.53 9.72
CA ASP A 451 27.71 -16.62 8.68
C ASP A 451 28.50 -15.32 8.53
N GLU A 452 28.22 -14.29 9.35
CA GLU A 452 28.91 -12.99 9.38
C GLU A 452 29.00 -12.33 7.99
N VAL A 453 27.90 -12.40 7.23
CA VAL A 453 27.83 -11.86 5.86
C VAL A 453 26.57 -11.04 5.61
N TYR A 454 26.72 -9.98 4.81
CA TYR A 454 25.60 -9.13 4.41
C TYR A 454 25.79 -8.52 3.02
N ALA A 455 24.72 -7.94 2.48
CA ALA A 455 24.74 -7.18 1.25
C ALA A 455 23.77 -5.99 1.34
N VAL A 456 24.20 -4.86 0.78
CA VAL A 456 23.35 -3.67 0.61
C VAL A 456 23.14 -3.44 -0.88
N ILE A 457 21.89 -3.51 -1.30
CA ILE A 457 21.41 -3.24 -2.65
C ILE A 457 20.79 -1.85 -2.59
N GLY A 458 21.57 -0.83 -2.97
CA GLY A 458 21.11 0.56 -2.94
C GLY A 458 22.25 1.53 -2.66
N GLY A 459 22.04 2.80 -3.02
CA GLY A 459 23.05 3.84 -2.94
C GLY A 459 23.95 3.88 -4.16
N LYS A 460 24.79 4.92 -4.27
CA LYS A 460 25.94 4.92 -5.19
C LYS A 460 27.18 4.66 -4.35
N THR A 461 27.97 3.65 -4.67
CA THR A 461 29.37 3.63 -4.23
C THR A 461 30.22 4.34 -5.26
N ASP A 462 31.04 5.27 -4.77
CA ASP A 462 32.22 5.70 -5.49
C ASP A 462 33.21 4.52 -5.48
N THR A 463 33.08 3.57 -6.42
CA THR A 463 34.12 2.57 -6.63
C THR A 463 35.35 3.25 -7.22
N LYS A 464 36.24 3.70 -6.35
CA LYS A 464 37.67 3.76 -6.65
C LYS A 464 38.37 2.71 -5.81
N ASP A 465 38.53 1.53 -6.38
CA ASP A 465 39.83 0.86 -6.29
C ASP A 465 40.13 0.03 -7.54
N ALA A 466 41.09 0.52 -8.31
CA ALA A 466 41.94 -0.28 -9.17
C ALA A 466 43.27 0.47 -9.27
N ASP A 467 44.31 -0.19 -8.77
CA ASP A 467 45.72 0.11 -8.94
C ASP A 467 46.05 0.54 -10.38
N THR A 468 46.36 1.83 -10.59
CA THR A 468 47.43 2.25 -11.48
C THR A 468 47.80 3.72 -11.25
N THR A 469 49.12 3.93 -11.13
CA THR A 469 49.80 5.21 -11.22
C THR A 469 49.26 6.13 -12.33
N THR A 470 48.92 7.39 -12.01
CA THR A 470 49.51 8.65 -12.52
C THR A 470 48.60 9.85 -12.20
N SER A 471 49.24 10.97 -11.88
CA SER A 471 48.72 12.26 -11.40
C SER A 471 47.59 12.95 -12.21
N ALA A 472 46.63 13.49 -11.44
CA ALA A 472 45.85 14.73 -11.60
C ALA A 472 45.16 15.08 -12.94
N ALA A 473 43.82 15.15 -12.88
CA ALA A 473 43.05 16.33 -13.27
C ALA A 473 41.71 16.35 -12.52
N VAL A 474 41.41 17.50 -11.90
CA VAL A 474 40.16 17.83 -11.22
C VAL A 474 39.08 18.09 -12.24
N THR A 475 37.92 17.41 -12.14
CA THR A 475 36.66 17.87 -12.73
C THR A 475 35.48 17.46 -11.84
N THR A 476 34.66 18.46 -11.55
CA THR A 476 33.46 18.53 -10.71
C THR A 476 32.37 17.52 -11.08
N THR A 477 31.85 16.78 -10.09
CA THR A 477 30.69 15.89 -10.20
C THR A 477 29.40 16.70 -10.37
N THR A 478 28.87 16.71 -11.60
CA THR A 478 27.51 17.16 -11.91
C THR A 478 26.49 16.10 -11.49
N ALA A 479 25.50 16.50 -10.69
CA ALA A 479 24.34 15.65 -10.35
C ALA A 479 23.59 15.27 -11.64
N THR A 480 23.28 13.97 -11.82
CA THR A 480 22.53 13.44 -12.97
C THR A 480 21.14 12.97 -12.50
N GLY A 481 20.14 12.99 -13.39
CA GLY A 481 18.74 12.65 -13.10
C GLY A 481 17.84 13.88 -12.89
N TRP A 482 16.62 13.65 -12.40
CA TRP A 482 15.66 14.71 -12.11
C TRP A 482 16.17 15.67 -11.04
N ALA A 483 16.18 16.96 -11.38
CA ALA A 483 16.58 18.04 -10.50
C ALA A 483 15.49 19.11 -10.47
N LYS A 484 15.08 19.51 -9.27
CA LYS A 484 14.12 20.61 -9.07
C LYS A 484 14.88 21.91 -8.87
N ALA A 485 14.64 22.89 -9.73
CA ALA A 485 15.18 24.23 -9.59
C ALA A 485 14.48 25.00 -8.45
N ALA A 486 15.12 26.07 -7.97
CA ALA A 486 14.61 26.91 -6.88
C ALA A 486 13.25 27.57 -7.18
N ASP A 487 12.89 27.73 -8.45
CA ASP A 487 11.60 28.24 -8.91
C ASP A 487 10.50 27.16 -8.95
N GLY A 488 10.83 25.93 -8.57
CA GLY A 488 9.92 24.79 -8.55
C GLY A 488 9.83 24.00 -9.86
N THR A 489 10.54 24.42 -10.91
CA THR A 489 10.57 23.69 -12.20
C THR A 489 11.46 22.45 -12.14
N TRP A 490 11.10 21.41 -12.89
CA TRP A 490 11.87 20.17 -12.98
C TRP A 490 12.69 20.12 -14.26
N HIS A 491 13.93 19.66 -14.15
CA HIS A 491 14.87 19.40 -15.24
C HIS A 491 15.41 17.99 -15.10
N TYR A 492 15.91 17.39 -16.17
CA TYR A 492 16.61 16.12 -16.09
C TYR A 492 18.06 16.30 -16.56
N VAL A 493 19.04 16.04 -15.70
CA VAL A 493 20.46 16.18 -16.03
C VAL A 493 21.00 14.85 -16.55
N LYS A 494 21.42 14.83 -17.82
CA LYS A 494 22.01 13.65 -18.48
C LYS A 494 23.38 13.29 -17.88
N ALA A 495 23.87 12.11 -18.21
CA ALA A 495 25.17 11.60 -17.78
C ALA A 495 26.37 12.52 -18.14
N ASP A 496 26.25 13.33 -19.19
CA ASP A 496 27.26 14.30 -19.62
C ASP A 496 27.17 15.67 -18.92
N GLY A 497 26.25 15.81 -17.94
CA GLY A 497 26.01 17.04 -17.19
C GLY A 497 25.14 18.08 -17.91
N THR A 498 24.61 17.77 -19.11
CA THR A 498 23.68 18.65 -19.83
C THR A 498 22.22 18.34 -19.48
N ASN A 499 21.30 19.30 -19.63
CA ASN A 499 19.87 19.03 -19.44
C ASN A 499 19.27 18.26 -20.63
N ALA A 500 18.36 17.32 -20.35
CA ALA A 500 17.50 16.72 -21.35
C ALA A 500 16.53 17.75 -21.91
N THR A 501 16.33 17.65 -23.21
CA THR A 501 15.34 18.38 -24.00
C THR A 501 14.58 17.34 -24.83
N ASP A 502 13.38 17.71 -25.25
CA ASP A 502 12.45 16.85 -25.99
C ASP A 502 12.02 15.62 -25.17
N TRP A 503 11.62 14.56 -25.86
CA TRP A 503 11.14 13.33 -25.24
C TRP A 503 12.26 12.61 -24.46
N LEU A 504 11.97 12.34 -23.19
CA LEU A 504 12.81 11.57 -22.29
C LEU A 504 12.03 10.34 -21.82
N GLN A 505 12.63 9.17 -22.01
CA GLN A 505 12.15 7.95 -21.36
C GLN A 505 12.94 7.72 -20.08
N ASP A 506 12.24 7.62 -18.96
CA ASP A 506 12.80 7.34 -17.64
C ASP A 506 11.99 6.20 -16.99
N GLY A 507 12.61 5.02 -16.90
CA GLY A 507 11.90 3.77 -16.60
C GLY A 507 10.86 3.43 -17.68
N ALA A 508 9.63 3.14 -17.25
CA ALA A 508 8.49 2.87 -18.13
C ALA A 508 7.78 4.14 -18.62
N ASN A 509 8.15 5.31 -18.09
CA ASN A 509 7.42 6.56 -18.29
C ASN A 509 8.10 7.43 -19.35
N TRP A 510 7.27 8.16 -20.10
CA TRP A 510 7.73 9.19 -21.05
C TRP A 510 7.43 10.57 -20.51
N TYR A 511 8.39 11.49 -20.66
CA TYR A 511 8.31 12.89 -20.27
C TYR A 511 8.68 13.77 -21.46
N TYR A 512 8.25 15.03 -21.44
CA TYR A 512 8.68 16.01 -22.43
C TYR A 512 9.34 17.20 -21.75
N LEU A 513 10.59 17.47 -22.12
CA LEU A 513 11.35 18.65 -21.66
C LEU A 513 11.34 19.68 -22.78
N ASN A 514 10.99 20.94 -22.49
CA ASN A 514 11.08 21.98 -23.51
C ASN A 514 12.54 22.29 -23.89
N THR A 515 12.76 23.21 -24.82
CA THR A 515 14.12 23.58 -25.29
C THR A 515 15.02 24.18 -24.20
N ALA A 516 14.45 24.61 -23.06
CA ALA A 516 15.19 25.08 -21.89
C ALA A 516 15.46 23.96 -20.85
N GLY A 517 15.04 22.73 -21.14
CA GLY A 517 15.18 21.56 -20.27
C GLY A 517 14.10 21.43 -19.19
N VAL A 518 13.08 22.28 -19.23
CA VAL A 518 12.00 22.28 -18.23
C VAL A 518 10.93 21.25 -18.59
N MET A 519 10.59 20.39 -17.63
CA MET A 519 9.53 19.39 -17.76
C MET A 519 8.19 20.06 -17.99
N GLN A 520 7.48 19.58 -19.00
CA GLN A 520 6.12 20.01 -19.30
C GLN A 520 5.09 19.14 -18.60
N THR A 521 3.92 19.71 -18.35
CA THR A 521 2.71 19.03 -17.90
C THR A 521 1.55 19.49 -18.78
N SER A 522 0.42 18.79 -18.74
CA SER A 522 -0.74 19.03 -19.61
C SER A 522 -0.41 18.82 -21.11
N TRP A 523 -1.17 19.47 -21.98
CA TRP A 523 -1.08 19.32 -23.43
C TRP A 523 0.25 19.84 -24.00
N VAL A 524 0.94 19.00 -24.75
CA VAL A 524 2.15 19.33 -25.51
C VAL A 524 1.90 19.04 -26.99
N SER A 525 2.24 20.01 -27.84
CA SER A 525 2.27 19.82 -29.30
C SER A 525 3.70 19.61 -29.76
N ASP A 526 4.01 18.41 -30.24
CA ASP A 526 5.31 18.07 -30.83
C ASP A 526 5.12 17.56 -32.27
N ASN A 527 5.83 18.16 -33.22
CA ASN A 527 5.79 17.84 -34.65
C ASN A 527 4.38 17.70 -35.28
N GLY A 528 3.42 18.50 -34.79
CA GLY A 528 2.04 18.52 -35.28
C GLY A 528 1.11 17.47 -34.66
N ASN A 529 1.61 16.65 -33.74
CA ASN A 529 0.82 15.75 -32.90
C ASN A 529 0.66 16.34 -31.50
N TRP A 530 -0.48 16.07 -30.86
CA TRP A 530 -0.74 16.45 -29.48
C TRP A 530 -0.55 15.26 -28.54
N TYR A 531 -0.01 15.54 -27.37
CA TYR A 531 0.25 14.58 -26.30
C TYR A 531 -0.23 15.18 -24.98
N TYR A 532 -0.62 14.34 -24.02
CA TYR A 532 -1.02 14.81 -22.69
C TYR A 532 -0.08 14.26 -21.62
N LEU A 533 0.50 15.15 -20.82
CA LEU A 533 1.34 14.83 -19.68
C LEU A 533 0.53 15.07 -18.39
N ASN A 534 0.53 14.13 -17.45
CA ASN A 534 -0.18 14.32 -16.18
C ASN A 534 0.53 15.38 -15.29
N ALA A 535 -0.01 15.62 -14.09
CA ALA A 535 0.58 16.60 -13.15
C ALA A 535 2.02 16.29 -12.73
N SER A 536 2.44 15.02 -12.82
CA SER A 536 3.81 14.56 -12.57
C SER A 536 4.68 14.55 -13.84
N GLY A 537 4.17 15.01 -14.98
CA GLY A 537 4.87 15.09 -16.26
C GLY A 537 4.87 13.80 -17.07
N VAL A 538 4.18 12.74 -16.63
CA VAL A 538 4.14 11.44 -17.31
C VAL A 538 3.15 11.47 -18.47
N MET A 539 3.59 11.06 -19.65
CA MET A 539 2.78 10.90 -20.85
C MET A 539 1.68 9.86 -20.66
N GLN A 540 0.46 10.26 -20.99
CA GLN A 540 -0.70 9.40 -20.94
C GLN A 540 -0.91 8.67 -22.27
N THR A 541 -1.58 7.53 -22.20
CA THR A 541 -2.14 6.79 -23.35
C THR A 541 -3.58 6.40 -23.01
N GLY A 542 -4.38 6.04 -24.01
CA GLY A 542 -5.80 5.74 -23.84
C GLY A 542 -6.67 6.98 -23.65
N TRP A 543 -7.83 6.79 -23.00
CA TRP A 543 -8.80 7.86 -22.76
C TRP A 543 -8.34 8.81 -21.65
N VAL A 544 -8.33 10.10 -21.93
CA VAL A 544 -7.97 11.18 -20.99
C VAL A 544 -9.15 12.14 -20.84
N ASN A 545 -9.55 12.43 -19.60
CA ASN A 545 -10.50 13.50 -19.29
C ASN A 545 -9.74 14.76 -18.87
N ASP A 546 -9.85 15.81 -19.68
CA ASP A 546 -9.35 17.14 -19.35
C ASP A 546 -10.53 18.09 -19.16
N ASN A 547 -10.80 18.45 -17.89
CA ASN A 547 -11.86 19.36 -17.48
C ASN A 547 -13.24 19.04 -18.07
N GLY A 548 -13.64 17.77 -18.06
CA GLY A 548 -14.94 17.32 -18.54
C GLY A 548 -15.01 17.06 -20.05
N THR A 549 -13.92 17.29 -20.80
CA THR A 549 -13.79 16.91 -22.21
C THR A 549 -12.91 15.67 -22.34
N TRP A 550 -13.37 14.65 -23.07
CA TRP A 550 -12.62 13.42 -23.29
C TRP A 550 -11.82 13.46 -24.59
N TYR A 551 -10.62 12.90 -24.54
CA TYR A 551 -9.70 12.74 -25.67
C TYR A 551 -9.13 11.32 -25.63
N TYR A 552 -8.65 10.82 -26.78
CA TYR A 552 -7.98 9.53 -26.84
C TYR A 552 -6.56 9.66 -27.38
N LEU A 553 -5.58 9.12 -26.64
CA LEU A 553 -4.19 9.04 -27.02
C LEU A 553 -3.86 7.59 -27.41
N ASN A 554 -3.23 7.39 -28.57
CA ASN A 554 -2.85 6.04 -29.01
C ASN A 554 -1.69 5.46 -28.17
N ALA A 555 -1.21 4.26 -28.51
CA ALA A 555 -0.10 3.62 -27.81
C ALA A 555 1.23 4.40 -27.86
N SER A 556 1.42 5.31 -28.83
CA SER A 556 2.57 6.22 -28.87
C SER A 556 2.33 7.54 -28.12
N GLY A 557 1.19 7.68 -27.43
CA GLY A 557 0.76 8.90 -26.75
C GLY A 557 0.18 9.99 -27.64
N ALA A 558 0.12 9.77 -28.96
CA ALA A 558 -0.36 10.78 -29.90
C ALA A 558 -1.90 10.83 -29.90
N MET A 559 -2.45 12.03 -29.80
CA MET A 559 -3.89 12.27 -29.78
C MET A 559 -4.51 11.97 -31.13
N LEU A 560 -5.56 11.17 -31.12
CA LEU A 560 -6.38 10.91 -32.29
C LEU A 560 -7.41 12.03 -32.50
N SER A 561 -7.70 12.36 -33.76
CA SER A 561 -8.72 13.33 -34.16
C SER A 561 -9.37 12.92 -35.49
N ASN A 562 -10.57 13.43 -35.77
CA ASN A 562 -11.36 13.09 -36.97
C ASN A 562 -11.51 11.58 -37.20
N THR A 563 -11.75 10.81 -36.14
CA THR A 563 -11.84 9.35 -36.20
C THR A 563 -12.83 8.80 -35.16
N THR A 564 -13.03 7.49 -35.14
CA THR A 564 -13.85 6.79 -34.15
C THR A 564 -12.99 5.80 -33.36
N VAL A 565 -13.11 5.81 -32.04
CA VAL A 565 -12.43 4.90 -31.12
C VAL A 565 -13.48 4.28 -30.21
N ASP A 566 -13.54 2.94 -30.14
CA ASP A 566 -14.49 2.19 -29.30
C ASP A 566 -15.97 2.61 -29.47
N GLY A 567 -16.34 3.05 -30.68
CA GLY A 567 -17.68 3.55 -31.00
C GLY A 567 -17.92 5.03 -30.70
N TYR A 568 -16.95 5.74 -30.12
CA TYR A 568 -17.02 7.17 -29.81
C TYR A 568 -16.33 8.01 -30.90
N VAL A 569 -17.00 9.07 -31.36
CA VAL A 569 -16.50 9.93 -32.45
C VAL A 569 -15.65 11.07 -31.89
N LEU A 570 -14.44 11.25 -32.41
CA LEU A 570 -13.54 12.35 -32.06
C LEU A 570 -13.57 13.42 -33.15
N GLY A 571 -13.84 14.66 -32.75
CA GLY A 571 -13.86 15.83 -33.63
C GLY A 571 -12.48 16.24 -34.14
N ALA A 572 -12.42 17.34 -34.90
CA ALA A 572 -11.19 17.84 -35.51
C ALA A 572 -10.12 18.31 -34.50
N ASN A 573 -10.52 18.62 -33.28
CA ASN A 573 -9.64 18.95 -32.16
C ASN A 573 -9.38 17.75 -31.24
N GLY A 574 -9.78 16.53 -31.63
CA GLY A 574 -9.62 15.31 -30.83
C GLY A 574 -10.61 15.14 -29.68
N ALA A 575 -11.47 16.14 -29.41
CA ALA A 575 -12.49 16.04 -28.39
C ALA A 575 -13.57 15.03 -28.80
N TRP A 576 -13.97 14.18 -27.86
CA TRP A 576 -15.15 13.33 -28.02
C TRP A 576 -16.39 14.19 -28.22
N ILE A 577 -17.11 13.92 -29.31
CA ILE A 577 -18.40 14.52 -29.63
C ILE A 577 -19.48 13.45 -29.53
N ASN A 578 -20.57 13.80 -28.85
CA ASN A 578 -21.76 12.97 -28.69
C ASN A 578 -22.72 13.14 -29.88
#